data_AF-A0A2I0DSM2-F1
#
_entry.id   AF-A0A2I0DSM2-F1
#
_cell.length_a   1.000
_cell.length_b   1.000
_cell.length_c   1.000
_cell.angle_alpha   90.00
_cell.angle_beta   90.00
_cell.angle_gamma   90.00
#
_symmetry.space_group_name_H-M   'P 1'
#
loop_
_entity.id
_entity.type
_entity.pdbx_description
1 polymer ?
#
loop_
_entity_poly.entity_id
_entity_poly.type
_entity_poly.pdbx_seq_one_letter_code
_entity_poly.pdbx_strand_id
1 'polypeptide(L)'
;MSKNLGLNAIEMQYLRHSLALTTAQVAEIGKVSEADVIAWEAGEKPAHMPVQKKLIEIDEVIEMQVLNTCDGIEALFSKEPKRTLSFVVYPTQALYAQYNPEFLGSLPLAELYNTSAWRIKKECKLVLEVEVVLVALEFESYKAYRDKDGLKESRENRAKWAAAQL
;
A
#
# COMPACT_ATOMS: atom_id res chain seq x y z
N MET A 1 -25.68 -19.12 16.52
CA MET A 1 -24.34 -19.05 15.90
C MET A 1 -24.55 -18.75 14.43
N SER A 2 -24.30 -17.52 13.96
CA SER A 2 -24.37 -17.25 12.53
C SER A 2 -23.30 -18.10 11.85
N LYS A 3 -23.66 -18.85 10.82
CA LYS A 3 -22.66 -19.46 9.95
C LYS A 3 -21.84 -18.28 9.42
N ASN A 4 -20.51 -18.26 9.62
CA ASN A 4 -19.63 -17.34 8.91
C ASN A 4 -19.84 -17.64 7.42
N LEU A 5 -20.77 -16.91 6.80
CA LEU A 5 -20.91 -16.83 5.37
C LEU A 5 -19.68 -16.04 4.96
N GLY A 6 -18.68 -16.74 4.40
CA GLY A 6 -17.54 -16.07 3.80
C GLY A 6 -17.98 -15.08 2.72
N LEU A 7 -17.01 -14.36 2.17
CA LEU A 7 -17.25 -13.40 1.10
C LEU A 7 -17.96 -14.06 -0.08
N ASN A 8 -19.05 -13.45 -0.53
CA ASN A 8 -19.71 -13.82 -1.78
C ASN A 8 -18.91 -13.33 -2.99
N ALA A 9 -19.38 -13.65 -4.20
CA ALA A 9 -18.69 -13.33 -5.45
C ALA A 9 -18.43 -11.82 -5.64
N ILE A 10 -19.43 -10.99 -5.35
CA ILE A 10 -19.33 -9.54 -5.53
C ILE A 10 -18.43 -8.90 -4.46
N GLU A 11 -18.50 -9.39 -3.22
CA GLU A 11 -17.62 -8.97 -2.13
C GLU A 11 -16.15 -9.32 -2.42
N MET A 12 -15.88 -10.53 -2.94
CA MET A 12 -14.54 -10.93 -3.39
C MET A 12 -14.01 -10.00 -4.49
N GLN A 13 -14.83 -9.73 -5.51
CA GLN A 13 -14.44 -8.87 -6.63
C GLN A 13 -14.09 -7.45 -6.18
N TYR A 14 -14.93 -6.85 -5.33
CA TYR A 14 -14.70 -5.48 -4.87
C TYR A 14 -13.60 -5.39 -3.81
N LEU A 15 -13.37 -6.41 -2.99
CA LEU A 15 -12.20 -6.49 -2.12
C LEU A 15 -10.91 -6.54 -2.96
N ARG A 16 -10.88 -7.34 -4.03
CA ARG A 16 -9.74 -7.34 -4.95
C ARG A 16 -9.51 -5.96 -5.58
N HIS A 17 -10.56 -5.31 -6.04
CA HIS A 17 -10.47 -3.97 -6.63
C HIS A 17 -10.03 -2.91 -5.62
N SER A 18 -10.49 -2.96 -4.37
CA SER A 18 -10.12 -1.99 -3.32
C SER A 18 -8.64 -2.10 -2.93
N LEU A 19 -8.03 -3.27 -3.14
CA LEU A 19 -6.62 -3.56 -2.96
C LEU A 19 -5.78 -3.28 -4.23
N ALA A 20 -6.41 -2.78 -5.29
CA ALA A 20 -5.80 -2.52 -6.61
C ALA A 20 -5.12 -3.75 -7.23
N LEU A 21 -5.65 -4.96 -6.96
CA LEU A 21 -5.07 -6.22 -7.43
C LEU A 21 -5.74 -6.72 -8.71
N THR A 22 -4.94 -7.34 -9.56
CA THR A 22 -5.43 -8.18 -10.66
C THR A 22 -5.84 -9.57 -10.16
N THR A 23 -6.60 -10.31 -10.96
CA THR A 23 -6.94 -11.71 -10.70
C THR A 23 -5.70 -12.59 -10.60
N ALA A 24 -4.70 -12.36 -11.45
CA ALA A 24 -3.40 -13.03 -11.40
C ALA A 24 -2.65 -12.79 -10.07
N GLN A 25 -2.65 -11.56 -9.55
CA GLN A 25 -2.01 -11.25 -8.27
C GLN A 25 -2.73 -11.87 -7.07
N VAL A 26 -4.06 -11.93 -7.10
CA VAL A 26 -4.80 -12.68 -6.07
C VAL A 26 -4.47 -14.17 -6.13
N ALA A 27 -4.32 -14.72 -7.34
CA ALA A 27 -3.92 -16.11 -7.52
C ALA A 27 -2.52 -16.38 -6.96
N GLU A 28 -1.57 -15.47 -7.17
CA GLU A 28 -0.21 -15.52 -6.60
C GLU A 28 -0.24 -15.49 -5.06
N ILE A 29 -0.94 -14.54 -4.46
CA ILE A 29 -1.08 -14.42 -3.00
C ILE A 29 -1.74 -15.68 -2.40
N GLY A 30 -2.80 -16.16 -3.05
CA GLY A 30 -3.58 -17.31 -2.60
C GLY A 30 -2.97 -18.67 -2.91
N LYS A 31 -1.91 -18.72 -3.74
CA LYS A 31 -1.32 -19.95 -4.29
C LYS A 31 -2.37 -20.85 -4.97
N VAL A 32 -3.22 -20.22 -5.78
CA VAL A 32 -4.29 -20.87 -6.57
C VAL A 32 -4.15 -20.49 -8.04
N SER A 33 -5.01 -21.01 -8.91
CA SER A 33 -5.01 -20.60 -10.32
C SER A 33 -5.78 -19.29 -10.53
N GLU A 34 -5.40 -18.49 -11.52
CA GLU A 34 -6.16 -17.30 -11.91
C GLU A 34 -7.59 -17.65 -12.36
N ALA A 35 -7.76 -18.80 -13.04
CA ALA A 35 -9.07 -19.31 -13.43
C ALA A 35 -9.98 -19.57 -12.22
N ASP A 36 -9.44 -20.02 -11.09
CA ASP A 36 -10.21 -20.18 -9.86
C ASP A 36 -10.71 -18.83 -9.34
N VAL A 37 -9.85 -17.81 -9.34
CA VAL A 37 -10.22 -16.45 -8.90
C VAL A 37 -11.36 -15.89 -9.76
N ILE A 38 -11.25 -16.04 -11.09
CA ILE A 38 -12.29 -15.61 -12.03
C ILE A 38 -13.62 -16.33 -11.76
N ALA A 39 -13.59 -17.65 -11.57
CA ALA A 39 -14.79 -18.45 -11.29
C ALA A 39 -15.45 -18.07 -9.95
N TRP A 40 -14.65 -17.68 -8.94
CA TRP A 40 -15.17 -17.19 -7.65
C TRP A 40 -15.91 -15.87 -7.80
N GLU A 41 -15.34 -14.92 -8.54
CA GLU A 41 -15.93 -13.61 -8.78
C GLU A 41 -17.14 -13.66 -9.72
N ALA A 42 -17.23 -14.68 -10.57
CA ALA A 42 -18.42 -14.97 -11.37
C ALA A 42 -19.54 -15.68 -10.58
N GLY A 43 -19.28 -16.11 -9.35
CA GLY A 43 -20.23 -16.85 -8.51
C GLY A 43 -20.45 -18.30 -8.94
N GLU A 44 -19.56 -18.86 -9.76
CA GLU A 44 -19.63 -20.25 -10.23
C GLU A 44 -19.30 -21.25 -9.11
N LYS A 45 -18.42 -20.86 -8.17
CA LYS A 45 -18.07 -21.62 -6.97
C LYS A 45 -17.58 -20.69 -5.86
N PRO A 46 -17.68 -21.08 -4.57
CA PRO A 46 -17.22 -20.24 -3.47
C PRO A 46 -15.69 -20.09 -3.46
N ALA A 47 -15.22 -18.90 -3.08
CA ALA A 47 -13.80 -18.64 -2.87
C ALA A 47 -13.24 -19.48 -1.72
N HIS A 48 -12.00 -19.93 -1.84
CA HIS A 48 -11.33 -20.69 -0.79
C HIS A 48 -11.15 -19.82 0.47
N MET A 49 -11.61 -20.32 1.63
CA MET A 49 -11.55 -19.58 2.91
C MET A 49 -10.15 -19.03 3.26
N PRO A 50 -9.04 -19.75 3.04
CA PRO A 50 -7.70 -19.19 3.27
C PRO A 50 -7.38 -17.96 2.42
N VAL A 51 -7.87 -17.91 1.18
CA VAL A 51 -7.66 -16.76 0.29
C VAL A 51 -8.47 -15.56 0.77
N GLN A 52 -9.75 -15.77 1.11
CA GLN A 52 -10.60 -14.72 1.68
C GLN A 52 -9.95 -14.11 2.92
N LYS A 53 -9.53 -14.96 3.86
CA LYS A 53 -8.86 -14.54 5.10
C LYS A 53 -7.60 -13.74 4.80
N LYS A 54 -6.77 -14.18 3.84
CA LYS A 54 -5.53 -13.48 3.50
C LYS A 54 -5.78 -12.09 2.90
N LEU A 55 -6.79 -11.94 2.04
CA LEU A 55 -7.13 -10.63 1.47
C LEU A 55 -7.68 -9.68 2.52
N ILE A 56 -8.51 -10.18 3.45
CA ILE A 56 -9.01 -9.40 4.60
C ILE A 56 -7.85 -8.96 5.48
N GLU A 57 -6.92 -9.85 5.83
CA GLU A 57 -5.73 -9.52 6.63
C GLU A 57 -4.87 -8.44 5.96
N ILE A 58 -4.74 -8.47 4.62
CA ILE A 58 -4.02 -7.43 3.87
C ILE A 58 -4.74 -6.08 3.98
N ASP A 59 -6.06 -6.05 3.82
CA ASP A 59 -6.85 -4.82 3.95
C ASP A 59 -6.76 -4.24 5.37
N GLU A 60 -6.81 -5.09 6.41
CA GLU A 60 -6.61 -4.69 7.81
C GLU A 60 -5.21 -4.10 8.05
N VAL A 61 -4.17 -4.68 7.46
CA VAL A 61 -2.81 -4.13 7.54
C VAL A 61 -2.74 -2.76 6.87
N ILE A 62 -3.38 -2.59 5.71
CA ILE A 62 -3.44 -1.31 5.01
C ILE A 62 -4.15 -0.26 5.87
N GLU A 63 -5.34 -0.57 6.41
CA GLU A 63 -6.10 0.34 7.27
C GLU A 63 -5.30 0.75 8.50
N MET A 64 -4.66 -0.20 9.18
CA MET A 64 -3.80 0.11 10.32
C MET A 64 -2.60 0.99 9.93
N GLN A 65 -2.01 0.79 8.75
CA GLN A 65 -0.95 1.65 8.24
C GLN A 65 -1.46 3.07 7.93
N VAL A 66 -2.68 3.21 7.40
CA VAL A 66 -3.30 4.52 7.16
C VAL A 66 -3.45 5.29 8.46
N LEU A 67 -4.12 4.70 9.45
CA LEU A 67 -4.38 5.32 10.75
C LEU A 67 -3.06 5.75 11.43
N ASN A 68 -2.12 4.82 11.59
CA ASN A 68 -0.85 5.09 12.26
C ASN A 68 -0.03 6.19 11.55
N THR A 69 -0.10 6.24 10.21
CA THR A 69 0.63 7.26 9.45
C THR A 69 -0.02 8.63 9.59
N CYS A 70 -1.35 8.70 9.54
CA CYS A 70 -2.10 9.94 9.74
C CYS A 70 -1.89 10.50 11.16
N ASP A 71 -1.93 9.65 12.19
CA ASP A 71 -1.62 10.03 13.58
C ASP A 71 -0.18 10.60 13.69
N GLY A 72 0.78 9.97 13.01
CA GLY A 72 2.16 10.47 12.94
C GLY A 72 2.28 11.84 12.28
N ILE A 73 1.51 12.09 11.21
CA ILE A 73 1.47 13.37 10.50
C ILE A 73 0.80 14.46 11.36
N GLU A 74 -0.29 14.12 12.05
CA GLU A 74 -0.93 15.04 12.99
C GLU A 74 0.04 15.43 14.13
N ALA A 75 0.72 14.44 14.71
CA ALA A 75 1.71 14.67 15.75
C ALA A 75 2.89 15.53 15.26
N LEU A 76 3.31 15.39 13.99
CA LEU A 76 4.33 16.26 13.38
C LEU A 76 3.84 17.71 13.31
N PHE A 77 2.61 17.95 12.84
CA PHE A 77 2.06 19.30 12.71
C PHE A 77 1.59 19.94 14.01
N SER A 78 1.58 19.20 15.11
CA SER A 78 1.49 19.79 16.44
C SER A 78 2.77 20.55 16.84
N LYS A 79 3.91 20.23 16.20
CA LYS A 79 5.24 20.80 16.48
C LYS A 79 5.77 21.70 15.37
N GLU A 80 5.33 21.48 14.14
CA GLU A 80 5.79 22.18 12.94
C GLU A 80 4.61 22.82 12.18
N PRO A 81 4.81 23.93 11.47
CA PRO A 81 3.76 24.50 10.64
C PRO A 81 3.33 23.52 9.53
N LYS A 82 2.01 23.49 9.26
CA LYS A 82 1.43 22.72 8.14
C LYS A 82 2.13 23.09 6.83
N ARG A 83 2.48 22.08 6.05
CA ARG A 83 3.05 22.20 4.71
C ARG A 83 2.60 21.04 3.85
N THR A 84 2.76 21.16 2.54
CA THR A 84 2.62 20.02 1.63
C THR A 84 3.69 18.97 1.97
N LEU A 85 3.28 17.72 2.15
CA LEU A 85 4.16 16.60 2.43
C LEU A 85 4.37 15.78 1.15
N SER A 86 5.56 15.22 0.99
CA SER A 86 5.84 14.16 0.03
C SER A 86 5.74 12.80 0.72
N PHE A 87 5.14 11.81 0.06
CA PHE A 87 5.11 10.42 0.50
C PHE A 87 5.70 9.53 -0.60
N VAL A 88 6.78 8.82 -0.28
CA VAL A 88 7.50 7.99 -1.27
C VAL A 88 6.67 6.75 -1.60
N VAL A 89 6.48 6.48 -2.89
CA VAL A 89 5.86 5.25 -3.41
C VAL A 89 6.81 4.53 -4.35
N TYR A 90 6.54 3.25 -4.61
CA TYR A 90 7.45 2.40 -5.39
C TYR A 90 6.77 1.99 -6.70
N PRO A 91 7.28 2.45 -7.85
CA PRO A 91 6.60 2.24 -9.14
C PRO A 91 6.76 0.82 -9.69
N THR A 92 7.69 0.03 -9.15
CA THR A 92 7.93 -1.35 -9.57
C THR A 92 8.11 -2.28 -8.39
N GLN A 93 7.76 -3.56 -8.58
CA GLN A 93 7.96 -4.60 -7.57
C GLN A 93 9.45 -4.76 -7.18
N ALA A 94 10.37 -4.59 -8.13
CA ALA A 94 11.80 -4.68 -7.87
C ALA A 94 12.30 -3.60 -6.90
N LEU A 95 11.92 -2.33 -7.14
CA LEU A 95 12.27 -1.24 -6.23
C LEU A 95 11.57 -1.39 -4.89
N TYR A 96 10.30 -1.81 -4.89
CA TYR A 96 9.57 -2.06 -3.66
C TYR A 96 10.30 -3.08 -2.77
N ALA A 97 10.64 -4.25 -3.33
CA ALA A 97 11.34 -5.31 -2.61
C ALA A 97 12.74 -4.90 -2.13
N GLN A 98 13.47 -4.11 -2.94
CA GLN A 98 14.79 -3.63 -2.58
C GLN A 98 14.77 -2.68 -1.37
N TYR A 99 13.79 -1.78 -1.29
CA TYR A 99 13.76 -0.69 -0.31
C TYR A 99 12.83 -0.92 0.88
N ASN A 100 12.03 -1.99 0.85
CA ASN A 100 11.01 -2.29 1.87
C ASN A 100 11.00 -3.78 2.30
N PRO A 101 12.15 -4.43 2.56
CA PRO A 101 12.18 -5.84 2.95
C PRO A 101 11.28 -6.18 4.15
N GLU A 102 11.11 -5.23 5.07
CA GLU A 102 10.29 -5.33 6.27
C GLU A 102 8.78 -5.41 5.99
N PHE A 103 8.32 -4.90 4.86
CA PHE A 103 6.89 -4.90 4.51
C PHE A 103 6.49 -6.12 3.65
N LEU A 104 7.44 -6.83 3.04
CA LEU A 104 7.17 -7.96 2.14
C LEU A 104 6.39 -9.11 2.80
N GLY A 105 6.49 -9.27 4.12
CA GLY A 105 5.75 -10.31 4.84
C GLY A 105 4.24 -10.02 4.97
N SER A 106 3.85 -8.74 5.02
CA SER A 106 2.47 -8.32 5.21
C SER A 106 1.84 -7.76 3.93
N LEU A 107 2.59 -6.93 3.20
CA LEU A 107 2.21 -6.32 1.93
C LEU A 107 3.19 -6.81 0.85
N PRO A 108 2.99 -8.00 0.28
CA PRO A 108 4.00 -8.60 -0.62
C PRO A 108 4.17 -7.87 -1.96
N LEU A 109 3.22 -7.04 -2.37
CA LEU A 109 3.17 -6.38 -3.68
C LEU A 109 3.22 -4.86 -3.54
N ALA A 110 3.93 -4.19 -4.47
CA ALA A 110 4.03 -2.74 -4.53
C ALA A 110 2.66 -2.06 -4.63
N GLU A 111 1.70 -2.67 -5.32
CA GLU A 111 0.31 -2.20 -5.45
C GLU A 111 -0.39 -2.06 -4.10
N LEU A 112 -0.11 -2.94 -3.15
CA LEU A 112 -0.69 -2.88 -1.81
C LEU A 112 -0.13 -1.70 -1.02
N TYR A 113 1.17 -1.46 -1.11
CA TYR A 113 1.79 -0.28 -0.52
C TYR A 113 1.27 1.01 -1.18
N ASN A 114 1.14 1.03 -2.51
CA ASN A 114 0.62 2.18 -3.25
C ASN A 114 -0.87 2.44 -2.91
N THR A 115 -1.65 1.39 -2.68
CA THR A 115 -3.02 1.48 -2.16
C THR A 115 -3.03 2.15 -0.79
N SER A 116 -2.15 1.73 0.13
CA SER A 116 -2.02 2.38 1.44
C SER A 116 -1.64 3.86 1.33
N ALA A 117 -0.71 4.21 0.43
CA ALA A 117 -0.27 5.58 0.20
C ALA A 117 -1.40 6.48 -0.33
N TRP A 118 -2.23 5.95 -1.24
CA TRP A 118 -3.40 6.67 -1.72
C TRP A 118 -4.44 6.90 -0.62
N ARG A 119 -4.71 5.87 0.20
CA ARG A 119 -5.63 5.99 1.35
C ARG A 119 -5.10 7.00 2.37
N ILE A 120 -3.79 7.01 2.67
CA ILE A 120 -3.13 8.03 3.51
C ILE A 120 -3.32 9.43 2.93
N LYS A 121 -3.06 9.63 1.63
CA LYS A 121 -3.25 10.95 0.98
C LYS A 121 -4.69 11.44 1.14
N LYS A 122 -5.66 10.56 0.90
CA LYS A 122 -7.09 10.87 1.04
C LYS A 122 -7.44 11.23 2.48
N GLU A 123 -7.00 10.44 3.45
CA GLU A 123 -7.30 10.62 4.87
C GLU A 123 -6.68 11.91 5.42
N CYS A 124 -5.40 12.18 5.11
CA CYS A 124 -4.73 13.43 5.48
C CYS A 124 -5.46 14.67 4.91
N LYS A 125 -6.01 14.55 3.70
CA LYS A 125 -6.78 15.65 3.09
C LYS A 125 -8.09 15.89 3.82
N LEU A 126 -8.82 14.82 4.15
CA LEU A 126 -10.14 14.89 4.76
C LEU A 126 -10.11 15.31 6.23
N VAL A 127 -9.18 14.74 7.01
CA VAL A 127 -9.15 14.91 8.48
C VAL A 127 -8.24 16.04 8.91
N LEU A 128 -7.09 16.18 8.26
CA LEU A 128 -6.04 17.12 8.69
C LEU A 128 -5.95 18.36 7.81
N GLU A 129 -6.70 18.43 6.71
CA GLU A 129 -6.55 19.44 5.64
C GLU A 129 -5.11 19.55 5.12
N VAL A 130 -4.37 18.44 5.14
CA VAL A 130 -2.97 18.36 4.70
C VAL A 130 -2.91 17.84 3.27
N GLU A 131 -2.14 18.51 2.42
CA GLU A 131 -1.85 18.01 1.09
C GLU A 131 -0.65 17.05 1.12
N VAL A 132 -0.84 15.83 0.64
CA VAL A 132 0.21 14.81 0.50
C VAL A 132 0.40 14.50 -0.98
N VAL A 133 1.61 14.64 -1.51
CA VAL A 133 1.96 14.29 -2.89
C VAL A 133 2.68 12.94 -2.88
N LEU A 134 2.16 11.99 -3.65
CA LEU A 134 2.80 10.68 -3.81
C LEU A 134 3.95 10.80 -4.82
N VAL A 135 5.17 10.53 -4.40
CA VAL A 135 6.38 10.68 -5.21
C VAL A 135 6.97 9.30 -5.51
N ALA A 136 6.93 8.89 -6.77
CA ALA A 136 7.49 7.61 -7.20
C ALA A 136 9.02 7.64 -7.09
N LEU A 137 9.60 6.70 -6.35
CA LEU A 137 11.04 6.59 -6.21
C LEU A 137 11.70 6.34 -7.56
N GLU A 138 12.63 7.22 -7.94
CA GLU A 138 13.48 7.07 -9.12
C GLU A 138 14.90 6.79 -8.63
N PHE A 139 15.45 5.65 -9.05
CA PHE A 139 16.68 5.10 -8.48
C PHE A 139 17.90 5.97 -8.76
N GLU A 140 18.07 6.44 -10.00
CA GLU A 140 19.28 7.18 -10.38
C GLU A 140 19.29 8.58 -9.76
N SER A 141 18.15 9.27 -9.75
CA SER A 141 17.94 10.56 -9.09
C SER A 141 18.15 10.47 -7.58
N TYR A 142 17.57 9.44 -6.93
CA TYR A 142 17.77 9.24 -5.50
C TYR A 142 19.22 8.91 -5.16
N LYS A 143 19.90 8.11 -5.99
CA LYS A 143 21.32 7.80 -5.83
C LYS A 143 22.18 9.06 -5.98
N ALA A 144 21.98 9.85 -7.04
CA ALA A 144 22.70 11.10 -7.25
C ALA A 144 22.49 12.09 -6.09
N TYR A 145 21.26 12.19 -5.58
CA TYR A 145 20.95 12.99 -4.40
C TYR A 145 21.75 12.56 -3.17
N ARG A 146 21.87 11.25 -2.91
CA ARG A 146 22.65 10.74 -1.80
C ARG A 146 24.15 10.95 -1.99
N ASP A 147 24.66 10.71 -3.19
CA ASP A 147 26.10 10.79 -3.48
C ASP A 147 26.63 12.22 -3.34
N LYS A 148 25.81 13.23 -3.65
CA LYS A 148 26.15 14.65 -3.49
C LYS A 148 26.60 15.00 -2.06
N ASP A 149 25.90 14.47 -1.06
CA ASP A 149 26.10 14.81 0.36
C ASP A 149 26.60 13.61 1.19
N GLY A 150 27.04 12.52 0.53
CA GLY A 150 27.56 11.32 1.19
C GLY A 150 26.53 10.58 2.07
N LEU A 151 25.24 10.68 1.72
CA LEU A 151 24.14 10.13 2.53
C LEU A 151 24.01 8.61 2.37
N LYS A 152 23.78 7.92 3.50
CA LYS A 152 23.43 6.49 3.50
C LYS A 152 21.98 6.26 3.07
N GLU A 153 21.67 5.05 2.63
CA GLU A 153 20.27 4.66 2.39
C GLU A 153 19.51 4.66 3.73
N SER A 154 18.34 5.32 3.74
CA SER A 154 17.37 5.25 4.84
C SER A 154 16.01 5.78 4.36
N ARG A 155 14.93 5.40 5.05
CA ARG A 155 13.58 5.96 4.81
C ARG A 155 13.55 7.49 4.97
N GLU A 156 14.29 8.02 5.94
CA GLU A 156 14.39 9.48 6.16
C GLU A 156 15.03 10.19 4.97
N ASN A 157 16.10 9.64 4.41
CA ASN A 157 16.78 10.23 3.25
C ASN A 157 15.93 10.09 1.98
N ARG A 158 15.14 9.02 1.84
CA ARG A 158 14.12 8.92 0.77
C ARG A 158 13.08 10.03 0.89
N ALA A 159 12.59 10.30 2.10
CA ALA A 159 11.62 11.39 2.33
C ALA A 159 12.22 12.78 2.03
N LYS A 160 13.48 13.03 2.40
CA LYS A 160 14.18 14.29 2.06
C LYS A 160 14.36 14.47 0.55
N TRP A 161 14.72 13.40 -0.16
CA TRP A 161 14.80 13.41 -1.62
C TRP A 161 13.44 13.70 -2.26
N ALA A 162 12.37 13.05 -1.77
CA ALA A 162 11.03 13.24 -2.30
C ALA A 162 10.50 14.65 -2.04
N ALA A 163 10.83 15.26 -0.90
CA ALA A 163 10.48 16.65 -0.61
C ALA A 163 11.14 17.63 -1.58
N ALA A 164 12.33 17.30 -2.11
CA ALA A 164 13.00 18.09 -3.14
C ALA A 164 12.40 17.91 -4.56
N GLN A 165 11.39 17.04 -4.73
CA GLN A 165 10.66 16.86 -5.99
C GLN A 165 9.36 17.67 -6.05
N LEU A 166 8.98 18.35 -4.95
CA LEU A 166 7.80 19.22 -4.86
C LEU A 166 8.12 20.62 -5.38
#